data_AF-A0A7K0BYD9-F1
#
_entry.id   AF-A0A7K0BYD9-F1
#
_cell.length_a   1.000
_cell.length_b   1.000
_cell.length_c   1.000
_cell.angle_alpha   90.00
_cell.angle_beta   90.00
_cell.angle_gamma   90.00
#
_symmetry.space_group_name_H-M   'P 1'
#
loop_
_entity.id
_entity.type
_entity.pdbx_description
1 polymer ?
#
loop_
_entity_poly.entity_id
_entity_poly.type
_entity_poly.pdbx_seq_one_letter_code
_entity_poly.pdbx_strand_id
1 'polypeptide(L)'
;MQELRLVDWYSGNVPELARMVTEECYRAIPYYAAMTRETLNATMLPSAELAIGFSAHKLREGRTAMSPEERQRVIKLSARRAEQGVPLEAALLGHHLGIEMCWRAVAEEAREDEAAQVMHITRHLFGFLREVVPAVTVAHVQAQQKRHDEQREALRMLHGALLAGEPAEAYAVRAGVELADSYQAVVLRFGGLEHSMPRTVRALRDVQEVLGGTLATVSPRGVDALLPGSGAADTLARLMADVGRAAHRPIVAAVADAAGRDLVPAAAEEAREVAALVSRLGRPPGVYTLDDVLLEYQLARPGHGLDRLAARLEPVADRPDLVETLRAFVRHGHNRRLAADDLHVHRNTLDYRLRGIAQRTGLDPADPRQAQLLAAALNAHDLLNGL
;
A
#
# COMPACT_ATOMS: atom_id res chain seq x y z
N MET A 1 -40.86 -48.91 4.23
CA MET A 1 -40.21 -47.62 3.91
C MET A 1 -40.27 -46.81 5.18
N GLN A 2 -39.15 -46.55 5.86
CA GLN A 2 -39.18 -45.74 7.10
C GLN A 2 -39.73 -44.36 6.76
N GLU A 3 -40.77 -43.95 7.46
CA GLU A 3 -41.45 -42.66 7.28
C GLU A 3 -40.47 -41.54 7.67
N LEU A 4 -40.09 -40.67 6.72
CA LEU A 4 -39.13 -39.58 6.91
C LEU A 4 -39.76 -38.37 7.60
N ARG A 5 -40.61 -38.62 8.61
CA ARG A 5 -41.46 -37.62 9.27
C ARG A 5 -40.66 -36.39 9.75
N LEU A 6 -39.50 -36.59 10.38
CA LEU A 6 -38.68 -35.48 10.87
C LEU A 6 -38.05 -34.66 9.75
N VAL A 7 -37.75 -35.28 8.60
CA VAL A 7 -37.26 -34.57 7.41
C VAL A 7 -38.37 -33.71 6.81
N ASP A 8 -39.59 -34.26 6.72
CA ASP A 8 -40.76 -33.53 6.25
C ASP A 8 -41.12 -32.39 7.19
N TRP A 9 -41.07 -32.64 8.50
CA TRP A 9 -41.27 -31.62 9.53
C TRP A 9 -40.24 -30.49 9.42
N TYR A 10 -38.94 -30.81 9.39
CA TYR A 10 -37.89 -29.78 9.29
C TYR A 10 -38.07 -28.93 8.03
N SER A 11 -38.41 -29.57 6.91
CA SER A 11 -38.59 -28.90 5.64
C SER A 11 -39.89 -28.09 5.55
N GLY A 12 -40.93 -28.49 6.30
CA GLY A 12 -42.20 -27.77 6.39
C GLY A 12 -42.18 -26.60 7.37
N ASN A 13 -41.25 -26.58 8.33
CA ASN A 13 -41.20 -25.60 9.41
C ASN A 13 -40.15 -24.48 9.20
N VAL A 14 -39.64 -24.31 7.98
CA VAL A 14 -38.63 -23.27 7.66
C VAL A 14 -39.00 -21.87 8.18
N PRO A 15 -40.24 -21.34 7.98
CA PRO A 15 -40.59 -19.99 8.47
C PRO A 15 -40.59 -19.88 10.00
N GLU A 16 -41.03 -20.92 10.71
CA GLU A 16 -41.02 -20.95 12.18
C GLU A 16 -39.58 -20.99 12.70
N LEU A 17 -38.79 -21.92 12.18
CA LEU A 17 -37.37 -22.07 12.53
C LEU A 17 -36.61 -20.76 12.28
N ALA A 18 -36.87 -20.07 11.18
CA ALA A 18 -36.23 -18.79 10.88
C ALA A 18 -36.60 -17.68 11.86
N ARG A 19 -37.86 -17.64 12.34
CA ARG A 19 -38.29 -16.72 13.40
C ARG A 19 -37.60 -17.03 14.73
N MET A 20 -37.54 -18.31 15.11
CA MET A 20 -36.83 -18.75 16.32
C MET A 20 -35.36 -18.35 16.28
N VAL A 21 -34.68 -18.60 15.15
CA VAL A 21 -33.28 -18.21 14.94
C VAL A 21 -33.10 -16.70 15.00
N THR A 22 -34.01 -15.94 14.40
CA THR A 22 -33.94 -14.48 14.41
C THR A 22 -34.07 -13.92 15.83
N GLU A 23 -35.00 -14.45 16.63
CA GLU A 23 -35.16 -14.03 18.03
C GLU A 23 -33.95 -14.45 18.89
N GLU A 24 -33.41 -15.65 18.67
CA GLU A 24 -32.22 -16.07 19.40
C GLU A 24 -31.01 -15.21 19.05
N CYS A 25 -30.82 -14.88 17.78
CA CYS A 25 -29.76 -13.97 17.34
C CYS A 25 -29.93 -12.57 17.93
N TYR A 26 -31.16 -12.06 18.03
CA TYR A 26 -31.47 -10.79 18.69
C TYR A 26 -31.03 -10.79 20.15
N ARG A 27 -31.27 -11.90 20.87
CA ARG A 27 -30.92 -12.05 22.28
C ARG A 27 -29.41 -12.22 22.50
N ALA A 28 -28.76 -13.04 21.67
CA ALA A 28 -27.42 -13.54 21.94
C ALA A 28 -26.30 -12.74 21.26
N ILE A 29 -26.58 -12.01 20.17
CA ILE A 29 -25.55 -11.32 19.39
C ILE A 29 -25.67 -9.80 19.62
N PRO A 30 -24.66 -9.14 20.23
CA PRO A 30 -24.72 -7.72 20.56
C PRO A 30 -25.04 -6.81 19.37
N TYR A 31 -24.52 -7.13 18.18
CA TYR A 31 -24.80 -6.39 16.95
C TYR A 31 -26.31 -6.37 16.61
N TYR A 32 -26.99 -7.51 16.73
CA TYR A 32 -28.43 -7.59 16.45
C TYR A 32 -29.28 -7.05 17.59
N ALA A 33 -28.85 -7.23 18.84
CA ALA A 33 -29.52 -6.67 20.02
C ALA A 33 -29.62 -5.13 19.98
N ALA A 34 -28.65 -4.47 19.36
CA ALA A 34 -28.62 -3.02 19.19
C ALA A 34 -29.60 -2.48 18.13
N MET A 35 -30.20 -3.36 17.31
CA MET A 35 -31.15 -2.97 16.25
C MET A 35 -32.58 -2.88 16.79
N THR A 36 -33.45 -2.14 16.10
CA THR A 36 -34.90 -2.24 16.35
C THR A 36 -35.43 -3.58 15.84
N ARG A 37 -36.52 -4.07 16.43
CA ARG A 37 -37.17 -5.31 15.97
C ARG A 37 -37.61 -5.24 14.51
N GLU A 38 -38.05 -4.07 14.06
CA GLU A 38 -38.42 -3.83 12.66
C GLU A 38 -37.21 -3.98 11.73
N THR A 39 -36.07 -3.35 12.04
CA THR A 39 -34.85 -3.47 11.23
C THR A 39 -34.28 -4.88 11.27
N LEU A 40 -34.34 -5.57 12.41
CA LEU A 40 -33.93 -6.96 12.51
C LEU A 40 -34.78 -7.84 11.59
N ASN A 41 -36.12 -7.74 11.67
CA ASN A 41 -37.03 -8.54 10.86
C ASN A 41 -36.89 -8.22 9.37
N ALA A 42 -36.64 -6.96 8.99
CA ALA A 42 -36.42 -6.59 7.60
C ALA A 42 -35.10 -7.14 7.03
N THR A 43 -34.12 -7.49 7.88
CA THR A 43 -32.76 -7.80 7.41
C THR A 43 -32.28 -9.22 7.72
N MET A 44 -32.53 -9.73 8.93
CA MET A 44 -32.08 -11.05 9.40
C MET A 44 -33.08 -12.15 9.05
N LEU A 45 -34.39 -11.93 9.24
CA LEU A 45 -35.40 -12.98 9.03
C LEU A 45 -35.39 -13.54 7.59
N PRO A 46 -35.40 -12.73 6.52
CA PRO A 46 -35.27 -13.25 5.15
C PRO A 46 -33.96 -14.01 4.91
N SER A 47 -32.88 -13.62 5.58
CA SER A 47 -31.59 -14.29 5.48
C SER A 47 -31.63 -15.67 6.16
N ALA A 48 -32.27 -15.75 7.34
CA ALA A 48 -32.47 -17.00 8.07
C ALA A 48 -33.39 -17.96 7.31
N GLU A 49 -34.51 -17.48 6.78
CA GLU A 49 -35.43 -18.28 5.95
C GLU A 49 -34.74 -18.88 4.73
N LEU A 50 -33.93 -18.07 4.04
CA LEU A 50 -33.21 -18.51 2.86
C LEU A 50 -32.13 -19.56 3.20
N ALA A 51 -31.36 -19.35 4.29
CA ALA A 51 -30.33 -20.29 4.72
C ALA A 51 -30.93 -21.63 5.21
N ILE A 52 -31.97 -21.58 6.05
CA ILE A 52 -32.66 -22.79 6.51
C ILE A 52 -33.37 -23.47 5.34
N GLY A 53 -33.95 -22.70 4.42
CA GLY A 53 -34.57 -23.20 3.20
C GLY A 53 -33.60 -23.98 2.30
N PHE A 54 -32.37 -23.49 2.09
CA PHE A 54 -31.33 -24.25 1.38
C PHE A 54 -30.97 -25.55 2.11
N SER A 55 -30.81 -25.49 3.44
CA SER A 55 -30.54 -26.67 4.25
C SER A 55 -31.69 -27.70 4.13
N ALA A 56 -32.93 -27.27 4.24
CA ALA A 56 -34.12 -28.12 4.11
C ALA A 56 -34.25 -28.74 2.72
N HIS A 57 -34.07 -27.94 1.66
CA HIS A 57 -34.13 -28.44 0.29
C HIS A 57 -33.03 -29.48 0.02
N LYS A 58 -31.80 -29.22 0.46
CA LYS A 58 -30.68 -30.16 0.36
C LYS A 58 -30.96 -31.47 1.11
N LEU A 59 -31.53 -31.40 2.31
CA LEU A 59 -31.90 -32.58 3.10
C LEU A 59 -32.95 -33.43 2.38
N ARG A 60 -34.01 -32.79 1.88
CA ARG A 60 -35.12 -33.46 1.17
C ARG A 60 -34.64 -34.17 -0.09
N GLU A 61 -33.69 -33.57 -0.82
CA GLU A 61 -33.08 -34.15 -2.02
C GLU A 61 -32.04 -35.25 -1.69
N GLY A 62 -31.73 -35.50 -0.41
CA GLY A 62 -30.69 -36.45 0.00
C GLY A 62 -29.28 -36.05 -0.42
N ARG A 63 -29.05 -34.76 -0.73
CA ARG A 63 -27.76 -34.25 -1.21
C ARG A 63 -26.79 -34.06 -0.05
N THR A 64 -25.52 -34.40 -0.27
CA THR A 64 -24.45 -34.20 0.72
C THR A 64 -23.74 -32.85 0.58
N ALA A 65 -23.88 -32.18 -0.57
CA ALA A 65 -23.29 -30.87 -0.87
C ALA A 65 -24.31 -29.89 -1.45
N MET A 66 -24.08 -28.59 -1.27
CA MET A 66 -24.79 -27.51 -1.95
C MET A 66 -24.48 -27.51 -3.45
N SER A 67 -25.47 -27.13 -4.27
CA SER A 67 -25.25 -26.88 -5.69
C SER A 67 -24.39 -25.62 -5.90
N PRO A 68 -23.72 -25.48 -7.05
CA PRO A 68 -23.01 -24.25 -7.41
C PRO A 68 -23.91 -23.01 -7.34
N GLU A 69 -25.17 -23.11 -7.74
CA GLU A 69 -26.13 -22.00 -7.71
C GLU A 69 -26.50 -21.60 -6.26
N GLU A 70 -26.77 -22.57 -5.39
CA GLU A 70 -27.06 -22.35 -3.96
C GLU A 70 -25.88 -21.66 -3.28
N ARG A 71 -24.67 -22.20 -3.50
CA ARG A 71 -23.42 -21.62 -2.97
C ARG A 71 -23.23 -20.18 -3.46
N GLN A 72 -23.47 -19.91 -4.75
CA GLN A 72 -23.36 -18.55 -5.29
C GLN A 72 -24.39 -17.59 -4.69
N ARG A 73 -25.60 -18.05 -4.37
CA ARG A 73 -26.62 -17.24 -3.68
C ARG A 73 -26.19 -16.90 -2.25
N VAL A 74 -25.64 -17.86 -1.50
CA VAL A 74 -25.07 -17.62 -0.16
C VAL A 74 -23.94 -16.58 -0.22
N ILE A 75 -23.03 -16.71 -1.18
CA ILE A 75 -21.93 -15.74 -1.39
C ILE A 75 -22.48 -14.34 -1.68
N LYS A 76 -23.43 -14.21 -2.61
CA LYS A 76 -24.03 -12.91 -2.98
C LYS A 76 -24.75 -12.26 -1.80
N LEU A 77 -25.52 -13.02 -1.02
CA LEU A 77 -26.20 -12.50 0.16
C LEU A 77 -25.18 -12.04 1.22
N SER A 78 -24.16 -12.86 1.48
CA SER A 78 -23.11 -12.56 2.46
C SER A 78 -22.30 -11.32 2.07
N ALA A 79 -21.98 -11.15 0.79
CA ALA A 79 -21.29 -9.96 0.29
C ALA A 79 -22.13 -8.69 0.50
N ARG A 80 -23.44 -8.73 0.21
CA ARG A 80 -24.35 -7.60 0.48
C ARG A 80 -24.43 -7.26 1.96
N ARG A 81 -24.45 -8.27 2.85
CA ARG A 81 -24.47 -8.07 4.31
C ARG A 81 -23.18 -7.41 4.78
N ALA A 82 -22.03 -7.82 4.25
CA ALA A 82 -20.75 -7.18 4.51
C ALA A 82 -20.74 -5.71 4.03
N GLU A 83 -21.26 -5.44 2.82
CA GLU A 83 -21.39 -4.08 2.28
C GLU A 83 -22.31 -3.19 3.13
N GLN A 84 -23.33 -3.78 3.78
CA GLN A 84 -24.23 -3.12 4.73
C GLN A 84 -23.63 -2.93 6.14
N GLY A 85 -22.37 -3.35 6.36
CA GLY A 85 -21.66 -3.15 7.62
C GLY A 85 -21.88 -4.24 8.68
N VAL A 86 -22.46 -5.38 8.32
CA VAL A 86 -22.60 -6.51 9.25
C VAL A 86 -21.21 -7.09 9.54
N PRO A 87 -20.78 -7.15 10.82
CA PRO A 87 -19.49 -7.72 11.18
C PRO A 87 -19.42 -9.21 10.82
N LEU A 88 -18.26 -9.66 10.34
CA LEU A 88 -18.03 -11.08 10.03
C LEU A 88 -18.34 -11.97 11.24
N GLU A 89 -17.93 -11.57 12.43
CA GLU A 89 -18.21 -12.30 13.67
C GLU A 89 -19.72 -12.49 13.90
N ALA A 90 -20.51 -11.43 13.77
CA ALA A 90 -21.97 -11.50 13.91
C ALA A 90 -22.62 -12.40 12.84
N ALA A 91 -22.11 -12.37 11.61
CA ALA A 91 -22.56 -13.25 10.54
C ALA A 91 -22.24 -14.72 10.84
N LEU A 92 -21.04 -15.03 11.33
CA LEU A 92 -20.65 -16.40 11.70
C LEU A 92 -21.47 -16.93 12.88
N LEU A 93 -21.59 -16.14 13.96
CA LEU A 93 -22.39 -16.50 15.13
C LEU A 93 -23.85 -16.77 14.76
N GLY A 94 -24.44 -15.97 13.86
CA GLY A 94 -25.80 -16.19 13.39
C GLY A 94 -26.00 -17.55 12.72
N HIS A 95 -25.03 -18.03 11.93
CA HIS A 95 -25.10 -19.37 11.32
C HIS A 95 -24.91 -20.48 12.35
N HIS A 96 -24.00 -20.31 13.32
CA HIS A 96 -23.78 -21.28 14.39
C HIS A 96 -25.02 -21.43 15.28
N LEU A 97 -25.59 -20.32 15.75
CA LEU A 97 -26.85 -20.32 16.52
C LEU A 97 -28.00 -20.86 15.68
N GLY A 98 -28.06 -20.52 14.39
CA GLY A 98 -29.07 -21.04 13.47
C GLY A 98 -29.11 -22.57 13.44
N ILE A 99 -27.94 -23.19 13.31
CA ILE A 99 -27.81 -24.66 13.30
C ILE A 99 -28.16 -25.26 14.65
N GLU A 100 -27.72 -24.64 15.75
CA GLU A 100 -28.05 -25.10 17.10
C GLU A 100 -29.55 -25.07 17.35
N MET A 101 -30.24 -23.98 16.99
CA MET A 101 -31.69 -23.85 17.15
C MET A 101 -32.45 -24.86 16.29
N CYS A 102 -32.05 -25.05 15.03
CA CYS A 102 -32.63 -26.07 14.18
C CYS A 102 -32.45 -27.48 14.77
N TRP A 103 -31.27 -27.79 15.31
CA TRP A 103 -31.00 -29.07 15.96
C TRP A 103 -31.88 -29.28 17.20
N ARG A 104 -31.97 -28.28 18.09
CA ARG A 104 -32.82 -28.34 19.28
C ARG A 104 -34.28 -28.57 18.93
N ALA A 105 -34.80 -27.82 17.95
CA ALA A 105 -36.18 -27.94 17.52
C ALA A 105 -36.48 -29.33 16.91
N VAL A 106 -35.55 -29.90 16.13
CA VAL A 106 -35.67 -31.28 15.63
C VAL A 106 -35.61 -32.31 16.76
N ALA A 107 -34.76 -32.10 17.76
CA ALA A 107 -34.64 -33.00 18.90
C ALA A 107 -35.89 -32.98 19.79
N GLU A 108 -36.52 -31.81 19.97
CA GLU A 108 -37.76 -31.65 20.73
C GLU A 108 -38.97 -32.28 20.02
N GLU A 109 -39.01 -32.24 18.69
CA GLU A 109 -40.08 -32.87 17.88
C GLU A 109 -39.94 -34.40 17.76
N ALA A 110 -38.74 -34.94 18.02
CA ALA A 110 -38.45 -36.35 17.81
C ALA A 110 -39.20 -37.28 18.76
N ARG A 111 -39.69 -38.40 18.22
CA ARG A 111 -40.24 -39.52 19.00
C ARG A 111 -39.11 -40.44 19.47
N GLU A 112 -39.37 -41.25 20.49
CA GLU A 112 -38.39 -42.17 21.08
C GLU A 112 -37.79 -43.15 20.05
N ASP A 113 -38.54 -43.53 19.02
CA ASP A 113 -38.12 -44.46 17.97
C ASP A 113 -37.39 -43.79 16.78
N GLU A 114 -37.23 -42.47 16.79
CA GLU A 114 -36.71 -41.70 15.65
C GLU A 114 -35.23 -41.26 15.81
N ALA A 115 -34.49 -41.85 16.76
CA ALA A 115 -33.10 -41.50 17.03
C ALA A 115 -32.19 -41.51 15.79
N ALA A 116 -32.42 -42.46 14.85
CA ALA A 116 -31.67 -42.53 13.59
C ALA A 116 -31.92 -41.33 12.67
N GLN A 117 -33.15 -40.81 12.63
CA GLN A 117 -33.51 -39.63 11.84
C GLN A 117 -32.90 -38.36 12.46
N VAL A 118 -32.95 -38.22 13.78
CA VAL A 118 -32.27 -37.12 14.49
C VAL A 118 -30.78 -37.10 14.15
N MET A 119 -30.13 -38.27 14.14
CA MET A 119 -28.71 -38.37 13.82
C MET A 119 -28.39 -38.14 12.34
N HIS A 120 -29.33 -38.47 11.44
CA HIS A 120 -29.23 -38.12 10.04
C HIS A 120 -29.31 -36.60 9.82
N ILE A 121 -30.31 -35.94 10.40
CA ILE A 121 -30.50 -34.48 10.31
C ILE A 121 -29.33 -33.76 10.97
N THR A 122 -28.87 -34.21 12.13
CA THR A 122 -27.71 -33.61 12.83
C THR A 122 -26.46 -33.63 11.95
N ARG A 123 -26.13 -34.77 11.31
CA ARG A 123 -25.01 -34.85 10.36
C ARG A 123 -25.19 -33.92 9.17
N HIS A 124 -26.42 -33.81 8.65
CA HIS A 124 -26.74 -32.88 7.57
C HIS A 124 -26.52 -31.41 7.97
N LEU A 125 -27.00 -31.01 9.15
CA LEU A 125 -26.83 -29.65 9.68
C LEU A 125 -25.34 -29.28 9.83
N PHE A 126 -24.53 -30.17 10.40
CA PHE A 126 -23.07 -29.96 10.47
C PHE A 126 -22.41 -29.92 9.08
N GLY A 127 -22.88 -30.75 8.13
CA GLY A 127 -22.43 -30.72 6.74
C GLY A 127 -22.72 -29.37 6.08
N PHE A 128 -23.94 -28.85 6.25
CA PHE A 128 -24.32 -27.53 5.75
C PHE A 128 -23.47 -26.42 6.36
N LEU A 129 -23.23 -26.44 7.68
CA LEU A 129 -22.39 -25.46 8.36
C LEU A 129 -20.95 -25.46 7.82
N ARG A 130 -20.37 -26.64 7.55
CA ARG A 130 -19.02 -26.79 6.97
C ARG A 130 -18.90 -26.17 5.58
N GLU A 131 -19.98 -26.05 4.83
CA GLU A 131 -19.97 -25.44 3.50
C GLU A 131 -20.28 -23.94 3.55
N VAL A 132 -21.22 -23.52 4.41
CA VAL A 132 -21.67 -22.12 4.49
C VAL A 132 -20.63 -21.23 5.18
N VAL A 133 -20.01 -21.68 6.28
CA VAL A 133 -19.03 -20.86 7.03
C VAL A 133 -17.86 -20.37 6.16
N PRO A 134 -17.17 -21.24 5.37
CA PRO A 134 -16.13 -20.77 4.45
C PRO A 134 -16.67 -19.83 3.38
N ALA A 135 -17.87 -20.07 2.85
CA ALA A 135 -18.47 -19.22 1.82
C ALA A 135 -18.79 -17.82 2.35
N VAL A 136 -19.36 -17.71 3.56
CA VAL A 136 -19.64 -16.45 4.25
C VAL A 136 -18.35 -15.70 4.55
N THR A 137 -17.33 -16.41 5.05
CA THR A 137 -16.01 -15.82 5.37
C THR A 137 -15.35 -15.23 4.13
N VAL A 138 -15.24 -16.02 3.05
CA VAL A 138 -14.66 -15.55 1.78
C VAL A 138 -15.43 -14.35 1.23
N ALA A 139 -16.76 -14.37 1.27
CA ALA A 139 -17.59 -13.27 0.79
C ALA A 139 -17.35 -11.96 1.58
N HIS A 140 -17.24 -12.02 2.91
CA HIS A 140 -16.96 -10.84 3.73
C HIS A 140 -15.55 -10.30 3.48
N VAL A 141 -14.54 -11.17 3.42
CA VAL A 141 -13.15 -10.77 3.14
C VAL A 141 -13.05 -10.15 1.74
N GLN A 142 -13.69 -10.73 0.73
CA GLN A 142 -13.72 -10.18 -0.63
C GLN A 142 -14.44 -8.84 -0.70
N ALA A 143 -15.57 -8.69 0.00
CA ALA A 143 -16.29 -7.42 0.07
C ALA A 143 -15.43 -6.32 0.71
N GLN A 144 -14.73 -6.63 1.80
CA GLN A 144 -13.79 -5.70 2.44
C GLN A 144 -12.63 -5.35 1.50
N GLN A 145 -12.01 -6.34 0.87
CA GLN A 145 -10.91 -6.13 -0.07
C GLN A 145 -11.33 -5.24 -1.25
N LYS A 146 -12.50 -5.51 -1.84
CA LYS A 146 -13.06 -4.71 -2.92
C LYS A 146 -13.22 -3.24 -2.53
N ARG A 147 -13.74 -2.96 -1.33
CA ARG A 147 -13.87 -1.58 -0.82
C ARG A 147 -12.52 -0.89 -0.66
N HIS A 148 -11.52 -1.62 -0.14
CA HIS A 148 -10.16 -1.08 -0.03
C HIS A 148 -9.56 -0.78 -1.41
N ASP A 149 -9.77 -1.66 -2.39
CA ASP A 149 -9.26 -1.49 -3.75
C ASP A 149 -9.95 -0.32 -4.47
N GLU A 150 -11.28 -0.18 -4.32
CA GLU A 150 -12.03 0.96 -4.83
C GLU A 150 -11.56 2.29 -4.21
N GLN A 151 -11.34 2.32 -2.90
CA GLN A 151 -10.81 3.50 -2.21
C GLN A 151 -9.40 3.86 -2.72
N ARG A 152 -8.52 2.86 -2.87
CA ARG A 152 -7.17 3.06 -3.41
C ARG A 152 -7.20 3.58 -4.84
N GLU A 153 -8.09 3.05 -5.68
CA GLU A 153 -8.30 3.54 -7.05
C GLU A 153 -8.76 5.00 -7.05
N ALA A 154 -9.72 5.35 -6.19
CA ALA A 154 -10.21 6.72 -6.08
C ALA A 154 -9.09 7.70 -5.66
N LEU A 155 -8.29 7.34 -4.66
CA LEU A 155 -7.13 8.13 -4.22
C LEU A 155 -6.07 8.26 -5.32
N ARG A 156 -5.79 7.18 -6.06
CA ARG A 156 -4.80 7.21 -7.16
C ARG A 156 -5.25 8.08 -8.32
N MET A 157 -6.54 8.02 -8.68
CA MET A 157 -7.11 8.87 -9.72
C MET A 157 -7.09 10.34 -9.31
N LEU A 158 -7.40 10.64 -8.03
CA LEU A 158 -7.27 11.99 -7.48
C LEU A 158 -5.82 12.48 -7.51
N HIS A 159 -4.87 11.64 -7.06
CA HIS A 159 -3.45 11.95 -7.11
C HIS A 159 -2.99 12.24 -8.56
N GLY A 160 -3.39 11.41 -9.53
CA GLY A 160 -3.10 11.61 -10.95
C GLY A 160 -3.66 12.91 -11.50
N ALA A 161 -4.92 13.25 -11.19
CA ALA A 161 -5.55 14.50 -11.63
C ALA A 161 -4.80 15.73 -11.09
N LEU A 162 -4.44 15.74 -9.80
CA LEU A 162 -3.65 16.83 -9.20
C LEU A 162 -2.26 16.96 -9.85
N LEU A 163 -1.58 15.84 -10.10
CA LEU A 163 -0.28 15.83 -10.78
C LEU A 163 -0.36 16.33 -12.23
N ALA A 164 -1.48 16.09 -12.92
CA ALA A 164 -1.73 16.53 -14.28
C ALA A 164 -2.26 17.98 -14.37
N GLY A 165 -2.62 18.59 -13.24
CA GLY A 165 -3.27 19.91 -13.21
C GLY A 165 -4.71 19.88 -13.72
N GLU A 166 -5.35 18.71 -13.68
CA GLU A 166 -6.73 18.51 -14.11
C GLU A 166 -7.73 18.81 -12.98
N PRO A 167 -9.02 19.09 -13.29
CA PRO A 167 -10.06 19.26 -12.28
C PRO A 167 -10.16 18.07 -11.33
N ALA A 168 -10.00 18.32 -10.03
CA ALA A 168 -9.83 17.29 -9.00
C ALA A 168 -11.08 17.08 -8.14
N GLU A 169 -12.06 17.98 -8.20
CA GLU A 169 -13.21 18.03 -7.29
C GLU A 169 -14.06 16.75 -7.34
N ALA A 170 -14.37 16.25 -8.54
CA ALA A 170 -15.14 15.01 -8.70
C ALA A 170 -14.39 13.78 -8.16
N TYR A 171 -13.07 13.74 -8.35
CA TYR A 171 -12.23 12.66 -7.80
C TYR A 171 -12.11 12.75 -6.28
N ALA A 172 -12.05 13.96 -5.72
CA ALA A 172 -12.01 14.22 -4.29
C ALA A 172 -13.28 13.76 -3.58
N VAL A 173 -14.46 14.08 -4.14
CA VAL A 173 -15.75 13.59 -3.63
C VAL A 173 -15.79 12.06 -3.65
N ARG A 174 -15.34 11.43 -4.74
CA ARG A 174 -15.30 9.96 -4.85
C ARG A 174 -14.34 9.31 -3.87
N ALA A 175 -13.21 9.95 -3.59
CA ALA A 175 -12.22 9.48 -2.62
C ALA A 175 -12.57 9.83 -1.16
N GLY A 176 -13.59 10.66 -0.92
CA GLY A 176 -13.93 11.14 0.42
C GLY A 176 -12.84 12.02 1.04
N VAL A 177 -12.11 12.77 0.22
CA VAL A 177 -10.98 13.62 0.63
C VAL A 177 -11.36 15.08 0.45
N GLU A 178 -11.07 15.90 1.46
CA GLU A 178 -11.11 17.35 1.34
C GLU A 178 -9.82 17.85 0.67
N LEU A 179 -9.97 18.67 -0.37
CA LEU A 179 -8.82 19.23 -1.08
C LEU A 179 -8.16 20.30 -0.22
N ALA A 180 -6.84 20.21 -0.05
CA ALA A 180 -6.06 21.24 0.61
C ALA A 180 -5.81 22.42 -0.35
N ASP A 181 -5.63 23.61 0.21
CA ASP A 181 -5.29 24.81 -0.57
C ASP A 181 -3.87 24.73 -1.15
N SER A 182 -2.97 24.09 -0.42
CA SER A 182 -1.56 23.90 -0.77
C SER A 182 -1.11 22.47 -0.50
N TYR A 183 -0.10 22.03 -1.23
CA TYR A 183 0.47 20.69 -1.12
C TYR A 183 2.00 20.77 -1.10
N GLN A 184 2.63 19.72 -0.58
CA GLN A 184 4.03 19.43 -0.79
C GLN A 184 4.13 18.17 -1.66
N ALA A 185 4.80 18.29 -2.80
CA ALA A 185 5.12 17.16 -3.63
C ALA A 185 6.32 16.42 -3.04
N VAL A 186 6.18 15.11 -2.86
CA VAL A 186 7.18 14.25 -2.23
C VAL A 186 7.51 13.11 -3.16
N VAL A 187 8.80 12.92 -3.41
CA VAL A 187 9.31 11.84 -4.25
C VAL A 187 10.30 11.01 -3.44
N LEU A 188 9.86 9.82 -3.02
CA LEU A 188 10.68 8.85 -2.33
C LEU A 188 11.36 7.93 -3.35
N ARG A 189 12.66 7.69 -3.20
CA ARG A 189 13.43 6.76 -4.01
C ARG A 189 14.09 5.70 -3.13
N PHE A 190 13.95 4.45 -3.54
CA PHE A 190 14.51 3.32 -2.82
C PHE A 190 15.97 3.08 -3.24
N GLY A 191 16.88 2.96 -2.28
CA GLY A 191 18.30 2.64 -2.56
C GLY A 191 18.52 1.19 -2.98
N GLY A 192 19.45 0.93 -3.91
CA GLY A 192 19.96 -0.41 -4.30
C GLY A 192 18.99 -1.24 -5.16
N LEU A 193 19.37 -1.57 -6.41
CA LEU A 193 18.49 -2.25 -7.39
C LEU A 193 18.48 -3.80 -7.31
N GLU A 194 19.28 -4.40 -6.43
CA GLU A 194 19.53 -5.85 -6.47
C GLU A 194 18.60 -6.64 -5.55
N HIS A 195 17.36 -6.88 -5.98
CA HIS A 195 16.51 -7.89 -5.36
C HIS A 195 15.80 -8.76 -6.38
N SER A 196 15.55 -10.03 -6.01
CA SER A 196 14.76 -10.95 -6.81
C SER A 196 13.31 -10.46 -6.95
N MET A 197 12.70 -10.70 -8.12
CA MET A 197 11.32 -10.27 -8.44
C MET A 197 10.28 -10.58 -7.34
N PRO A 198 10.28 -11.76 -6.66
CA PRO A 198 9.33 -12.04 -5.58
C PRO A 198 9.45 -11.12 -4.37
N ARG A 199 10.68 -10.70 -4.01
CA ARG A 199 10.92 -9.77 -2.90
C ARG A 199 10.43 -8.36 -3.24
N THR A 200 10.62 -7.93 -4.49
CA THR A 200 10.14 -6.64 -4.99
C THR A 200 8.62 -6.55 -4.94
N VAL A 201 7.90 -7.59 -5.38
CA VAL A 201 6.42 -7.61 -5.36
C VAL A 201 5.89 -7.52 -3.93
N ARG A 202 6.47 -8.27 -2.99
CA ARG A 202 6.08 -8.20 -1.57
C ARG A 202 6.34 -6.80 -0.99
N ALA A 203 7.53 -6.26 -1.18
CA ALA A 203 7.88 -4.93 -0.68
C ALA A 203 6.94 -3.83 -1.22
N LEU A 204 6.57 -3.90 -2.51
CA LEU A 204 5.61 -2.95 -3.09
C LEU A 204 4.22 -3.07 -2.47
N ARG A 205 3.77 -4.29 -2.18
CA ARG A 205 2.50 -4.52 -1.48
C ARG A 205 2.54 -3.96 -0.05
N ASP A 206 3.60 -4.22 0.69
CA ASP A 206 3.76 -3.75 2.07
C ASP A 206 3.79 -2.21 2.10
N VAL A 207 4.47 -1.57 1.13
CA VAL A 207 4.47 -0.11 0.95
C VAL A 207 3.07 0.41 0.63
N GLN A 208 2.31 -0.25 -0.24
CA GLN A 208 0.92 0.13 -0.55
C GLN A 208 0.00 0.02 0.67
N GLU A 209 0.21 -0.97 1.54
CA GLU A 209 -0.56 -1.12 2.77
C GLU A 209 -0.27 0.01 3.76
N VAL A 210 1.00 0.40 3.90
CA VAL A 210 1.44 1.53 4.73
C VAL A 210 0.88 2.87 4.26
N LEU A 211 0.81 3.11 2.96
CA LEU A 211 0.36 4.40 2.42
C LEU A 211 -1.10 4.70 2.76
N GLY A 212 -1.94 3.68 2.93
CA GLY A 212 -3.32 3.82 3.38
C GLY A 212 -4.11 4.87 2.59
N GLY A 213 -4.49 5.96 3.26
CA GLY A 213 -5.25 7.10 2.70
C GLY A 213 -4.42 8.20 2.03
N THR A 214 -3.11 8.00 1.88
CA THR A 214 -2.21 9.01 1.28
C THR A 214 -2.45 9.15 -0.23
N LEU A 215 -2.43 10.38 -0.74
CA LEU A 215 -2.44 10.65 -2.18
C LEU A 215 -1.08 10.28 -2.76
N ALA A 216 -0.94 9.03 -3.20
CA ALA A 216 0.35 8.52 -3.66
C ALA A 216 0.22 7.46 -4.76
N THR A 217 1.28 7.34 -5.57
CA THR A 217 1.49 6.28 -6.55
C THR A 217 2.76 5.53 -6.20
N VAL A 218 2.70 4.20 -6.20
CA VAL A 218 3.83 3.32 -5.93
C VAL A 218 4.37 2.75 -7.24
N SER A 219 5.69 2.79 -7.41
CA SER A 219 6.41 2.19 -8.53
C SER A 219 7.59 1.35 -8.02
N PRO A 220 8.21 0.50 -8.86
CA PRO A 220 9.43 -0.21 -8.49
C PRO A 220 10.61 0.70 -8.08
N ARG A 221 10.60 1.96 -8.53
CA ARG A 221 11.64 2.95 -8.23
C ARG A 221 11.41 3.69 -6.91
N GLY A 222 10.18 3.70 -6.39
CA GLY A 222 9.84 4.50 -5.23
C GLY A 222 8.36 4.87 -5.15
N VAL A 223 8.08 5.93 -4.37
CA VAL A 223 6.74 6.46 -4.14
C VAL A 223 6.73 7.93 -4.54
N ASP A 224 5.72 8.33 -5.31
CA ASP A 224 5.42 9.73 -5.57
C ASP A 224 4.14 10.06 -4.80
N ALA A 225 4.15 11.11 -3.97
CA ALA A 225 3.07 11.45 -3.06
C ALA A 225 2.81 12.96 -3.00
N LEU A 226 1.57 13.32 -2.62
CA LEU A 226 1.17 14.68 -2.30
C LEU A 226 0.73 14.74 -0.83
N LEU A 227 1.40 15.58 -0.05
CA LEU A 227 1.05 15.85 1.35
C LEU A 227 0.36 17.21 1.44
N PRO A 228 -0.71 17.40 2.22
CA PRO A 228 -1.24 18.72 2.52
C PRO A 228 -0.14 19.63 3.11
N GLY A 229 -0.07 20.89 2.68
CA GLY A 229 0.99 21.81 3.12
C GLY A 229 1.05 22.01 4.64
N SER A 230 -0.11 21.97 5.32
CA SER A 230 -0.19 22.00 6.77
C SER A 230 0.32 20.69 7.39
N GLY A 231 1.39 20.75 8.21
CA GLY A 231 1.93 19.57 8.89
C GLY A 231 2.68 18.60 7.97
N ALA A 232 3.11 19.06 6.79
CA ALA A 232 3.82 18.25 5.80
C ALA A 232 5.10 17.63 6.38
N ALA A 233 5.90 18.37 7.16
CA ALA A 233 7.16 17.90 7.72
C ALA A 233 7.01 16.65 8.62
N ASP A 234 6.08 16.70 9.58
CA ASP A 234 5.83 15.56 10.47
C ASP A 234 5.26 14.35 9.70
N THR A 235 4.42 14.62 8.72
CA THR A 235 3.82 13.58 7.87
C THR A 235 4.86 12.93 6.97
N LEU A 236 5.77 13.71 6.41
CA LEU A 236 6.91 13.24 5.63
C LEU A 236 7.83 12.34 6.46
N ALA A 237 8.19 12.78 7.68
CA ALA A 237 9.06 11.99 8.55
C ALA A 237 8.45 10.63 8.90
N ARG A 238 7.14 10.58 9.21
CA ARG A 238 6.41 9.32 9.42
C ARG A 238 6.39 8.47 8.16
N LEU A 239 6.03 9.07 7.04
CA LEU A 239 5.94 8.39 5.75
C LEU A 239 7.28 7.76 5.34
N MET A 240 8.38 8.50 5.47
CA MET A 240 9.73 7.97 5.19
C MET A 240 10.08 6.79 6.09
N ALA A 241 9.76 6.87 7.38
CA ALA A 241 10.02 5.78 8.32
C ALA A 241 9.19 4.53 8.00
N ASP A 242 7.90 4.69 7.72
CA ASP A 242 7.00 3.57 7.42
C ASP A 242 7.34 2.92 6.08
N VAL A 243 7.53 3.72 5.03
CA VAL A 243 7.92 3.23 3.70
C VAL A 243 9.30 2.60 3.74
N GLY A 244 10.25 3.16 4.50
CA GLY A 244 11.60 2.60 4.65
C GLY A 244 11.60 1.23 5.31
N ARG A 245 10.76 1.06 6.34
CA ARG A 245 10.54 -0.24 7.00
C ARG A 245 9.90 -1.25 6.05
N ALA A 246 8.83 -0.86 5.36
CA ALA A 246 8.10 -1.75 4.45
C ALA A 246 8.94 -2.16 3.23
N ALA A 247 9.74 -1.24 2.69
CA ALA A 247 10.62 -1.50 1.56
C ALA A 247 11.89 -2.27 1.96
N HIS A 248 12.23 -2.32 3.26
CA HIS A 248 13.51 -2.80 3.79
C HIS A 248 14.73 -2.15 3.11
N ARG A 249 14.59 -0.87 2.73
CA ARG A 249 15.58 -0.14 1.92
C ARG A 249 15.77 1.27 2.46
N PRO A 250 16.99 1.80 2.39
CA PRO A 250 17.21 3.22 2.66
C PRO A 250 16.42 4.07 1.65
N ILE A 251 15.92 5.22 2.10
CA ILE A 251 15.10 6.12 1.30
C ILE A 251 15.75 7.49 1.22
N VAL A 252 15.78 8.00 -0.01
CA VAL A 252 15.98 9.42 -0.28
C VAL A 252 14.61 10.02 -0.57
N ALA A 253 14.31 11.18 0.02
CA ALA A 253 13.13 11.98 -0.28
C ALA A 253 13.57 13.26 -0.98
N ALA A 254 12.93 13.61 -2.09
CA ALA A 254 12.97 14.95 -2.64
C ALA A 254 11.61 15.62 -2.43
N VAL A 255 11.61 16.90 -2.06
CA VAL A 255 10.39 17.65 -1.79
C VAL A 255 10.38 19.01 -2.47
N ALA A 256 9.19 19.43 -2.87
CA ALA A 256 8.93 20.77 -3.42
C ALA A 256 7.54 21.25 -3.00
N ASP A 257 7.45 22.52 -2.61
CA ASP A 257 6.20 23.10 -2.11
C ASP A 257 5.35 23.67 -3.26
N ALA A 258 4.05 23.40 -3.21
CA ALA A 258 3.03 23.95 -4.08
C ALA A 258 2.08 24.81 -3.24
N ALA A 259 2.29 26.13 -3.25
CA ALA A 259 1.46 27.10 -2.51
C ALA A 259 -0.01 27.16 -2.99
N GLY A 260 -0.30 26.58 -4.16
CA GLY A 260 -1.62 26.44 -4.75
C GLY A 260 -1.75 25.12 -5.49
N ARG A 261 -2.99 24.63 -5.63
CA ARG A 261 -3.31 23.38 -6.36
C ARG A 261 -2.85 23.40 -7.83
N ASP A 262 -2.87 24.56 -8.46
CA ASP A 262 -2.40 24.80 -9.83
C ASP A 262 -0.87 24.67 -9.98
N LEU A 263 -0.12 24.80 -8.88
CA LEU A 263 1.34 24.64 -8.84
C LEU A 263 1.80 23.20 -8.56
N VAL A 264 0.87 22.29 -8.24
CA VAL A 264 1.17 20.88 -7.95
C VAL A 264 1.93 20.20 -9.09
N PRO A 265 1.57 20.37 -10.39
CA PRO A 265 2.33 19.76 -11.48
C PRO A 265 3.80 20.21 -11.51
N ALA A 266 4.04 21.50 -11.31
CA ALA A 266 5.39 22.08 -11.33
C ALA A 266 6.22 21.58 -10.14
N ALA A 267 5.66 21.61 -8.92
CA ALA A 267 6.33 21.09 -7.73
C ALA A 267 6.63 19.59 -7.86
N ALA A 268 5.70 18.81 -8.42
CA ALA A 268 5.92 17.38 -8.63
C ALA A 268 7.01 17.09 -9.67
N GLU A 269 7.12 17.89 -10.73
CA GLU A 269 8.24 17.80 -11.68
C GLU A 269 9.57 18.12 -11.01
N GLU A 270 9.63 19.23 -10.26
CA GLU A 270 10.85 19.63 -9.53
C GLU A 270 11.30 18.55 -8.55
N ALA A 271 10.40 18.02 -7.73
CA ALA A 271 10.71 16.93 -6.80
C ALA A 271 11.17 15.67 -7.55
N ARG A 272 10.60 15.35 -8.72
CA ARG A 272 11.03 14.21 -9.54
C ARG A 272 12.43 14.41 -10.12
N GLU A 273 12.74 15.60 -10.63
CA GLU A 273 14.06 15.96 -11.14
C GLU A 273 15.12 15.95 -10.02
N VAL A 274 14.81 16.54 -8.85
CA VAL A 274 15.69 16.53 -7.67
C VAL A 274 15.93 15.09 -7.19
N ALA A 275 14.89 14.27 -7.07
CA ALA A 275 15.06 12.87 -6.64
C ALA A 275 15.97 12.11 -7.61
N ALA A 276 15.77 12.27 -8.91
CA ALA A 276 16.61 11.63 -9.93
C ALA A 276 18.06 12.09 -9.84
N LEU A 277 18.29 13.39 -9.63
CA LEU A 277 19.62 13.98 -9.47
C LEU A 277 20.33 13.46 -8.21
N VAL A 278 19.67 13.53 -7.06
CA VAL A 278 20.20 13.06 -5.76
C VAL A 278 20.53 11.56 -5.82
N SER A 279 19.72 10.78 -6.53
CA SER A 279 19.97 9.34 -6.73
C SER A 279 21.20 9.10 -7.61
N ARG A 280 21.37 9.85 -8.71
CA ARG A 280 22.55 9.78 -9.60
C ARG A 280 23.83 10.20 -8.91
N LEU A 281 23.75 11.21 -8.03
CA LEU A 281 24.88 11.71 -7.25
C LEU A 281 25.25 10.80 -6.06
N GLY A 282 24.52 9.70 -5.83
CA GLY A 282 24.79 8.77 -4.74
C GLY A 282 24.67 9.41 -3.35
N ARG A 283 23.81 10.43 -3.21
CA ARG A 283 23.62 11.14 -1.94
C ARG A 283 23.06 10.19 -0.87
N PRO A 284 23.45 10.37 0.40
CA PRO A 284 22.98 9.51 1.48
C PRO A 284 21.46 9.67 1.72
N PRO A 285 20.83 8.71 2.41
CA PRO A 285 19.43 8.80 2.81
C PRO A 285 19.13 10.10 3.56
N GLY A 286 18.03 10.77 3.22
CA GLY A 286 17.70 12.10 3.75
C GLY A 286 16.58 12.78 2.96
N VAL A 287 16.21 13.98 3.39
CA VAL A 287 15.27 14.87 2.69
C VAL A 287 16.09 15.92 1.94
N TYR A 288 15.76 16.13 0.67
CA TYR A 288 16.42 17.08 -0.21
C TYR A 288 15.38 17.98 -0.88
N THR A 289 15.77 19.22 -1.09
CA THR A 289 15.04 20.24 -1.84
C THR A 289 15.87 20.64 -3.06
N LEU A 290 15.32 21.49 -3.92
CA LEU A 290 16.10 22.07 -5.01
C LEU A 290 17.34 22.84 -4.48
N ASP A 291 17.19 23.56 -3.36
CA ASP A 291 18.25 24.38 -2.75
C ASP A 291 19.49 23.57 -2.36
N ASP A 292 19.32 22.28 -2.04
CA ASP A 292 20.42 21.37 -1.68
C ASP A 292 21.30 20.96 -2.89
N VAL A 293 20.81 21.16 -4.12
CA VAL A 293 21.43 20.66 -5.35
C VAL A 293 21.39 21.66 -6.51
N LEU A 294 21.22 22.97 -6.24
CA LEU A 294 21.04 24.01 -7.26
C LEU A 294 22.10 23.98 -8.37
N LEU A 295 23.38 23.82 -8.00
CA LEU A 295 24.48 23.81 -8.97
C LEU A 295 24.40 22.59 -9.88
N GLU A 296 24.30 21.40 -9.30
CA GLU A 296 24.20 20.14 -10.02
C GLU A 296 22.93 20.08 -10.87
N TYR A 297 21.84 20.67 -10.39
CA TYR A 297 20.58 20.79 -11.11
C TYR A 297 20.71 21.66 -12.37
N GLN A 298 21.39 22.81 -12.28
CA GLN A 298 21.67 23.64 -13.45
C GLN A 298 22.65 22.96 -14.42
N LEU A 299 23.65 22.25 -13.91
CA LEU A 299 24.61 21.50 -14.74
C LEU A 299 23.94 20.32 -15.47
N ALA A 300 22.97 19.64 -14.83
CA ALA A 300 22.28 18.49 -15.41
C ALA A 300 21.31 18.87 -16.55
N ARG A 301 21.04 20.17 -16.79
CA ARG A 301 20.23 20.62 -17.93
C ARG A 301 20.94 20.27 -19.25
N PRO A 302 20.21 19.82 -20.28
CA PRO A 302 20.81 19.52 -21.59
C PRO A 302 21.59 20.71 -22.16
N GLY A 303 22.86 20.50 -22.53
CA GLY A 303 23.67 21.52 -23.19
C GLY A 303 25.14 21.16 -23.32
N HIS A 304 25.83 21.82 -24.26
CA HIS A 304 27.27 21.59 -24.54
C HIS A 304 28.20 21.93 -23.36
N GLY A 305 27.71 22.66 -22.35
CA GLY A 305 28.46 23.05 -21.17
C GLY A 305 28.84 21.85 -20.30
N LEU A 306 27.91 20.89 -20.12
CA LEU A 306 28.11 19.68 -19.31
C LEU A 306 29.25 18.83 -19.87
N ASP A 307 29.20 18.49 -21.17
CA ASP A 307 30.24 17.69 -21.84
C ASP A 307 31.61 18.39 -21.81
N ARG A 308 31.63 19.72 -22.03
CA ARG A 308 32.87 20.50 -21.98
C ARG A 308 33.45 20.61 -20.57
N LEU A 309 32.63 20.65 -19.54
CA LEU A 309 33.07 20.61 -18.15
C LEU A 309 33.60 19.23 -17.80
N ALA A 310 32.87 18.17 -18.11
CA ALA A 310 33.31 16.79 -17.86
C ALA A 310 34.64 16.47 -18.58
N ALA A 311 34.81 16.92 -19.82
CA ALA A 311 36.04 16.74 -20.60
C ALA A 311 37.29 17.38 -19.94
N ARG A 312 37.13 18.31 -18.99
CA ARG A 312 38.26 18.86 -18.21
C ARG A 312 38.87 17.83 -17.26
N LEU A 313 38.12 16.81 -16.87
CA LEU A 313 38.62 15.71 -16.04
C LEU A 313 39.08 14.49 -16.83
N GLU A 314 38.85 14.43 -18.15
CA GLU A 314 39.34 13.34 -18.99
C GLU A 314 40.83 13.00 -18.78
N PRO A 315 41.76 13.98 -18.61
CA PRO A 315 43.18 13.69 -18.38
C PRO A 315 43.51 12.95 -17.07
N VAL A 316 42.55 12.85 -16.15
CA VAL A 316 42.67 12.15 -14.86
C VAL A 316 41.62 11.04 -14.69
N ALA A 317 40.73 10.84 -15.66
CA ALA A 317 39.63 9.88 -15.56
C ALA A 317 40.11 8.42 -15.44
N ASP A 318 41.26 8.09 -16.03
CA ASP A 318 41.93 6.79 -15.96
C ASP A 318 42.65 6.53 -14.62
N ARG A 319 42.59 7.50 -13.68
CA ARG A 319 43.30 7.48 -12.39
C ARG A 319 42.32 7.56 -11.22
N PRO A 320 41.76 6.42 -10.77
CA PRO A 320 40.80 6.38 -9.67
C PRO A 320 41.30 7.07 -8.40
N ASP A 321 42.60 6.95 -8.10
CA ASP A 321 43.24 7.57 -6.93
C ASP A 321 43.20 9.11 -6.98
N LEU A 322 43.30 9.70 -8.16
CA LEU A 322 43.23 11.15 -8.36
C LEU A 322 41.78 11.65 -8.34
N VAL A 323 40.87 10.93 -9.00
CA VAL A 323 39.43 11.26 -8.99
C VAL A 323 38.88 11.18 -7.56
N GLU A 324 39.21 10.13 -6.81
CA GLU A 324 38.81 9.97 -5.41
C GLU A 324 39.40 11.08 -4.53
N THR A 325 40.65 11.46 -4.79
CA THR A 325 41.30 12.58 -4.08
C THR A 325 40.58 13.91 -4.34
N LEU A 326 40.22 14.18 -5.61
CA LEU A 326 39.48 15.38 -5.96
C LEU A 326 38.09 15.37 -5.31
N ARG A 327 37.41 14.22 -5.29
CA ARG A 327 36.10 14.05 -4.66
C ARG A 327 36.13 14.34 -3.16
N ALA A 328 37.12 13.81 -2.43
CA ALA A 328 37.30 14.13 -1.01
C ALA A 328 37.67 15.61 -0.79
N PHE A 329 38.54 16.17 -1.65
CA PHE A 329 38.92 17.57 -1.57
C PHE A 329 37.73 18.52 -1.73
N VAL A 330 36.87 18.27 -2.73
CA VAL A 330 35.63 19.04 -2.96
C VAL A 330 34.63 18.83 -1.81
N ARG A 331 34.42 17.58 -1.36
CA ARG A 331 33.50 17.22 -0.26
C ARG A 331 33.81 18.00 1.02
N HIS A 332 35.08 18.21 1.33
CA HIS A 332 35.52 18.95 2.51
C HIS A 332 35.78 20.45 2.25
N GLY A 333 35.14 21.02 1.22
CA GLY A 333 35.22 22.46 0.94
C GLY A 333 36.63 22.94 0.61
N HIS A 334 37.40 22.11 -0.10
CA HIS A 334 38.81 22.37 -0.45
C HIS A 334 39.75 22.41 0.78
N ASN A 335 39.35 21.80 1.91
CA ASN A 335 40.19 21.65 3.09
C ASN A 335 41.10 20.41 2.97
N ARG A 336 42.40 20.66 2.79
CA ARG A 336 43.41 19.60 2.64
C ARG A 336 43.55 18.69 3.85
N ARG A 337 43.40 19.22 5.07
CA ARG A 337 43.54 18.37 6.27
C ARG A 337 42.39 17.37 6.35
N LEU A 338 41.17 17.88 6.26
CA LEU A 338 39.96 17.04 6.33
C LEU A 338 39.91 16.02 5.19
N ALA A 339 40.30 16.42 3.97
CA ALA A 339 40.37 15.49 2.84
C ALA A 339 41.44 14.40 3.00
N ALA A 340 42.61 14.72 3.59
CA ALA A 340 43.64 13.73 3.87
C ALA A 340 43.19 12.74 4.95
N ASP A 341 42.52 13.24 6.00
CA ASP A 341 41.95 12.44 7.08
C ASP A 341 40.86 11.49 6.55
N ASP A 342 39.93 11.98 5.72
CA ASP A 342 38.86 11.18 5.07
C ASP A 342 39.42 10.05 4.19
N LEU A 343 40.45 10.36 3.41
CA LEU A 343 41.14 9.39 2.55
C LEU A 343 42.11 8.47 3.32
N HIS A 344 42.31 8.68 4.63
CA HIS A 344 43.29 7.97 5.44
C HIS A 344 44.72 8.02 4.84
N VAL A 345 45.09 9.16 4.25
CA VAL A 345 46.43 9.39 3.67
C VAL A 345 47.17 10.49 4.40
N HIS A 346 48.50 10.45 4.35
CA HIS A 346 49.30 11.57 4.85
C HIS A 346 49.12 12.82 3.99
N ARG A 347 49.18 14.02 4.61
CA ARG A 347 49.06 15.32 3.92
C ARG A 347 49.97 15.44 2.69
N ASN A 348 51.22 14.97 2.80
CA ASN A 348 52.17 15.00 1.68
C ASN A 348 51.69 14.20 0.46
N THR A 349 51.00 13.07 0.70
CA THR A 349 50.44 12.23 -0.36
C THR A 349 49.26 12.94 -1.03
N LEU A 350 48.40 13.59 -0.24
CA LEU A 350 47.32 14.44 -0.79
C LEU A 350 47.89 15.56 -1.66
N ASP A 351 48.87 16.31 -1.15
CA ASP A 351 49.52 17.40 -1.90
C ASP A 351 50.23 16.90 -3.17
N TYR A 352 50.76 15.68 -3.16
CA TYR A 352 51.30 15.03 -4.37
C TYR A 352 50.20 14.73 -5.38
N ARG A 353 49.08 14.14 -4.95
CA ARG A 353 47.95 13.83 -5.84
C ARG A 353 47.29 15.08 -6.41
N LEU A 354 47.10 16.13 -5.59
CA LEU A 354 46.58 17.43 -6.05
C LEU A 354 47.51 18.09 -7.09
N ARG A 355 48.83 18.01 -6.91
CA ARG A 355 49.78 18.45 -7.95
C ARG A 355 49.70 17.60 -9.21
N GLY A 356 49.49 16.29 -9.08
CA GLY A 356 49.26 15.39 -10.21
C GLY A 356 48.01 15.75 -11.01
N ILE A 357 46.92 16.14 -10.31
CA ILE A 357 45.71 16.66 -10.94
C ILE A 357 46.02 17.95 -11.70
N ALA A 358 46.73 18.89 -11.08
CA ALA A 358 47.09 20.18 -11.71
C ALA A 358 47.91 20.00 -12.99
N GLN A 359 48.92 19.11 -12.96
CA GLN A 359 49.79 18.85 -14.10
C GLN A 359 49.03 18.25 -15.30
N ARG A 360 47.99 17.44 -15.05
CA ARG A 360 47.24 16.74 -16.10
C ARG A 360 46.08 17.56 -16.64
N THR A 361 45.36 18.25 -15.77
CA THR A 361 44.18 19.04 -16.13
C THR A 361 44.53 20.47 -16.54
N GLY A 362 45.72 20.95 -16.16
CA GLY A 362 46.11 22.36 -16.29
C GLY A 362 45.39 23.29 -15.31
N LEU A 363 44.67 22.74 -14.32
CA LEU A 363 43.91 23.50 -13.32
C LEU A 363 44.53 23.34 -11.94
N ASP A 364 44.96 24.44 -11.33
CA ASP A 364 45.57 24.47 -10.00
C ASP A 364 44.50 24.40 -8.89
N PRO A 365 44.45 23.34 -8.06
CA PRO A 365 43.54 23.24 -6.93
C PRO A 365 43.80 24.27 -5.81
N ALA A 366 44.93 24.99 -5.84
CA ALA A 366 45.23 26.08 -4.91
C ALA A 366 44.65 27.43 -5.35
N ASP A 367 44.37 27.61 -6.65
CA ASP A 367 43.70 28.82 -7.16
C ASP A 367 42.17 28.68 -6.96
N PRO A 368 41.51 29.61 -6.25
CA PRO A 368 40.08 29.48 -5.95
C PRO A 368 39.17 29.34 -7.18
N ARG A 369 39.48 30.02 -8.29
CA ARG A 369 38.66 29.96 -9.51
C ARG A 369 38.85 28.62 -10.22
N GLN A 370 40.08 28.13 -10.29
CA GLN A 370 40.39 26.85 -10.92
C GLN A 370 39.92 25.67 -10.06
N ALA A 371 39.96 25.79 -8.73
CA ALA A 371 39.36 24.82 -7.81
C ALA A 371 37.83 24.71 -8.00
N GLN A 372 37.13 25.85 -8.16
CA GLN A 372 35.70 25.85 -8.50
C GLN A 372 35.43 25.18 -9.86
N LEU A 373 36.28 25.43 -10.86
CA LEU A 373 36.16 24.80 -12.17
C LEU A 373 36.41 23.28 -12.10
N LEU A 374 37.37 22.83 -11.29
CA LEU A 374 37.61 21.40 -11.02
C LEU A 374 36.42 20.75 -10.31
N ALA A 375 35.80 21.44 -9.35
CA ALA A 375 34.60 20.95 -8.68
C ALA A 375 33.41 20.83 -9.66
N ALA A 376 33.20 21.83 -10.51
CA ALA A 376 32.17 21.77 -11.56
C ALA A 376 32.43 20.67 -12.59
N ALA A 377 33.69 20.47 -12.97
CA ALA A 377 34.10 19.38 -13.87
C ALA A 377 33.90 18.00 -13.23
N LEU A 378 34.15 17.86 -11.93
CA LEU A 378 33.86 16.64 -11.17
C LEU A 378 32.37 16.32 -11.14
N ASN A 379 31.53 17.30 -10.81
CA ASN A 379 30.08 17.12 -10.81
C ASN A 379 29.57 16.73 -12.21
N ALA A 380 30.07 17.39 -13.26
CA ALA A 380 29.73 17.06 -14.64
C ALA A 380 30.13 15.62 -15.03
N HIS A 381 31.33 15.21 -14.64
CA HIS A 381 31.84 13.86 -14.85
C HIS A 381 30.98 12.79 -14.13
N ASP A 382 30.68 12.99 -12.85
CA ASP A 382 29.86 12.07 -12.06
C ASP A 382 28.42 11.97 -12.62
N LEU A 383 27.87 13.09 -13.14
CA LEU A 383 26.56 13.10 -13.79
C LEU A 383 26.52 12.29 -15.09
N LEU A 384 27.54 12.38 -15.94
CA LEU A 384 27.57 11.66 -17.23
C LEU A 384 27.86 10.17 -17.06
N ASN A 385 28.72 9.83 -16.10
CA ASN A 385 29.18 8.45 -15.94
C ASN A 385 28.29 7.62 -15.02
N GLY A 386 27.38 8.24 -14.26
CA GLY A 386 26.42 7.56 -13.40
C GLY A 386 27.11 6.59 -12.44
N LEU A 387 27.60 7.13 -11.31
CA LEU A 387 28.40 6.42 -10.30
C LEU A 387 28.18 4.90 -10.19
#